data_AF-A0A1S3FDJ3-F1
#
_entry.id   AF-A0A1S3FDJ3-F1
#
_cell.length_a   1.000
_cell.length_b   1.000
_cell.length_c   1.000
_cell.angle_alpha   90.00
_cell.angle_beta   90.00
_cell.angle_gamma   90.00
#
_symmetry.space_group_name_H-M   'P 1'
#
loop_
_entity.id
_entity.type
_entity.pdbx_description
1 polymer ?
#
loop_
_entity_poly.entity_id
_entity_poly.type
_entity_poly.pdbx_seq_one_letter_code
_entity_poly.pdbx_strand_id
1 'polypeptide(L)'
;MWTGYKILIFSYLATEIWTEGSSLSGRDVGLGAASSRNHSSSEGCLRDGQHFKEGSVIKENCNPCTCSQQQWRCSQHACLVRPELLEHINNGDFGWTAQNYSQFWGMTLQEGFTHRLGTLPPGPTLLSMNEVTASLPTHTDLPEIFISSYKWPGWTHGPLDQKNCAASWAFSTASVAADRIAIHSKGQYTANLSPQNLISCCAKSRLGCHGGSIDRAWWFLRKRGLVSHACYPLLRDPRPDAHACAMESRAAARGRRQATRPCPNSLEKSNRIFQCSPAYRVSSNETEIMREIMQNGPVQAIMQVHEDFFHYKTGIYRHVAGSREESKYRKLRSHAVKLTGWGTLRGAQGKKEKFWIAANSWGKSWGENGYFRILRGVNESDIEKLIIAAWGQLARSDQEP
;
A
#
# COMPACT_ATOMS: atom_id res chain seq x y z
N MET A 1 6.58 3.52 47.23
CA MET A 1 7.63 2.50 47.41
C MET A 1 7.99 1.96 46.04
N TRP A 2 9.20 2.31 45.56
CA TRP A 2 10.11 1.49 44.75
C TRP A 2 9.54 0.83 43.48
N THR A 3 9.70 1.46 42.31
CA THR A 3 10.85 1.38 41.36
C THR A 3 10.76 0.21 40.37
N GLY A 4 10.76 0.58 39.09
CA GLY A 4 11.73 0.09 38.12
C GLY A 4 11.37 -1.18 37.36
N TYR A 5 11.11 -1.02 36.06
CA TYR A 5 11.65 -1.96 35.06
C TYR A 5 12.06 -1.17 33.81
N LYS A 6 13.38 -1.02 33.65
CA LYS A 6 14.06 -0.55 32.45
C LYS A 6 15.03 -1.67 32.03
N ILE A 7 14.95 -2.00 30.74
CA ILE A 7 16.01 -2.51 29.86
C ILE A 7 16.49 -3.96 30.10
N LEU A 8 16.35 -4.80 29.06
CA LEU A 8 17.45 -5.48 28.34
C LEU A 8 16.85 -6.47 27.32
N ILE A 9 17.29 -6.38 26.06
CA ILE A 9 17.83 -7.50 25.26
C ILE A 9 18.70 -6.85 24.17
N PHE A 10 20.00 -7.16 24.23
CA PHE A 10 21.05 -6.76 23.30
C PHE A 10 21.31 -7.90 22.30
N SER A 11 21.63 -7.51 21.07
CA SER A 11 22.60 -8.08 20.10
C SER A 11 22.93 -9.58 20.10
N TYR A 12 22.96 -10.16 18.89
CA TYR A 12 23.97 -11.16 18.53
C TYR A 12 24.74 -10.70 17.29
N LEU A 13 26.07 -10.68 17.45
CA LEU A 13 27.11 -10.37 16.48
C LEU A 13 27.54 -11.63 15.73
N ALA A 14 28.20 -11.38 14.60
CA ALA A 14 28.89 -12.30 13.71
C ALA A 14 30.05 -13.06 14.38
N THR A 15 30.40 -14.20 13.79
CA THR A 15 31.75 -14.77 13.80
C THR A 15 32.04 -15.44 12.46
N GLU A 16 33.15 -15.01 11.84
CA GLU A 16 33.86 -15.66 10.73
C GLU A 16 34.53 -16.96 11.19
N ILE A 17 34.71 -17.93 10.28
CA ILE A 17 35.79 -18.93 10.35
C ILE A 17 36.36 -19.12 8.93
N TRP A 18 37.68 -18.91 8.83
CA TRP A 18 38.60 -19.18 7.73
C TRP A 18 39.11 -20.65 7.74
N THR A 19 39.91 -21.01 6.72
CA THR A 19 40.72 -22.25 6.49
C THR A 19 40.01 -23.33 5.68
N GLU A 20 40.59 -24.05 4.71
CA GLU A 20 41.93 -24.25 4.11
C GLU A 20 41.65 -24.88 2.72
N GLY A 21 42.38 -24.66 1.63
CA GLY A 21 43.78 -25.06 1.45
C GLY A 21 43.89 -26.56 1.12
N SER A 22 43.70 -26.97 -0.14
CA SER A 22 44.09 -28.33 -0.58
C SER A 22 44.61 -28.34 -2.01
N SER A 23 45.93 -28.42 -2.11
CA SER A 23 46.71 -28.76 -3.28
C SER A 23 46.55 -30.24 -3.64
N LEU A 24 46.43 -30.55 -4.93
CA LEU A 24 46.75 -31.88 -5.47
C LEU A 24 47.59 -31.73 -6.74
N SER A 25 48.68 -32.50 -6.78
CA SER A 25 49.78 -32.49 -7.74
C SER A 25 49.72 -33.65 -8.75
N GLY A 26 50.28 -33.43 -9.95
CA GLY A 26 50.86 -34.43 -10.88
C GLY A 26 49.85 -35.14 -11.80
N ARG A 27 50.10 -35.41 -13.09
CA ARG A 27 51.33 -35.59 -13.91
C ARG A 27 51.01 -35.38 -15.41
N ASP A 28 51.98 -34.85 -16.18
CA ASP A 28 52.59 -35.29 -17.47
C ASP A 28 51.77 -36.20 -18.44
N VAL A 29 51.77 -36.15 -19.79
CA VAL A 29 52.63 -35.61 -20.90
C VAL A 29 51.72 -35.42 -22.14
N GLY A 30 52.04 -34.50 -23.06
CA GLY A 30 51.55 -34.58 -24.45
C GLY A 30 51.98 -33.44 -25.37
N LEU A 31 53.06 -33.65 -26.14
CA LEU A 31 53.51 -32.81 -27.25
C LEU A 31 52.47 -32.76 -28.38
N GLY A 32 52.29 -31.60 -29.02
CA GLY A 32 51.83 -31.56 -30.41
C GLY A 32 51.10 -30.29 -30.85
N ALA A 33 51.66 -29.70 -31.92
CA ALA A 33 51.02 -28.85 -32.91
C ALA A 33 50.77 -27.37 -32.56
N ALA A 34 51.62 -26.55 -33.19
CA ALA A 34 51.35 -25.18 -33.54
C ALA A 34 49.97 -25.03 -34.18
N SER A 35 49.13 -24.18 -33.60
CA SER A 35 47.98 -23.59 -34.28
C SER A 35 48.01 -22.09 -34.05
N SER A 36 48.07 -21.38 -35.17
CA SER A 36 47.88 -19.96 -35.39
C SER A 36 47.23 -19.21 -34.23
N ARG A 37 47.95 -18.21 -33.70
CA ARG A 37 47.36 -17.07 -32.99
C ARG A 37 46.35 -16.39 -33.91
N ASN A 38 45.09 -16.80 -33.83
CA ASN A 38 44.00 -15.89 -34.12
C ASN A 38 43.72 -15.12 -32.83
N HIS A 39 44.32 -13.93 -32.71
CA HIS A 39 43.75 -12.87 -31.89
C HIS A 39 42.41 -12.48 -32.54
N SER A 40 41.38 -13.30 -32.34
CA SER A 40 40.01 -12.79 -32.38
C SER A 40 39.88 -12.00 -31.09
N SER A 41 39.99 -10.67 -31.21
CA SER A 41 39.65 -9.74 -30.13
C SER A 41 38.36 -10.21 -29.48
N SER A 42 38.34 -10.33 -28.16
CA SER A 42 37.15 -10.72 -27.41
C SER A 42 36.01 -9.73 -27.69
N GLU A 43 35.22 -9.99 -28.71
CA GLU A 43 34.04 -9.21 -29.08
C GLU A 43 32.99 -9.42 -27.98
N GLY A 44 32.98 -8.49 -27.03
CA GLY A 44 32.13 -8.54 -25.87
C GLY A 44 32.38 -7.37 -24.92
N CYS A 45 31.58 -7.30 -23.87
CA CYS A 45 31.61 -6.20 -22.92
C CYS A 45 32.09 -6.69 -21.55
N LEU A 46 32.85 -5.85 -20.86
CA LEU A 46 33.26 -6.12 -19.48
C LEU A 46 32.30 -5.44 -18.51
N ARG A 47 31.93 -6.12 -17.41
CA ARG A 47 31.19 -5.52 -16.29
C ARG A 47 31.57 -6.21 -14.99
N ASP A 48 31.93 -5.43 -13.97
CA ASP A 48 32.28 -5.94 -12.62
C ASP A 48 33.29 -7.10 -12.63
N GLY A 49 34.28 -7.04 -13.54
CA GLY A 49 35.31 -8.07 -13.72
C GLY A 49 34.86 -9.32 -14.50
N GLN A 50 33.61 -9.39 -14.96
CA GLN A 50 33.09 -10.48 -15.79
C GLN A 50 32.98 -10.07 -17.26
N HIS A 51 33.30 -11.00 -18.17
CA HIS A 51 33.23 -10.78 -19.61
C HIS A 51 31.94 -11.36 -20.19
N PHE A 52 31.20 -10.54 -20.93
CA PHE A 52 29.92 -10.88 -21.57
C PHE A 52 30.09 -10.92 -23.08
N LYS A 53 29.40 -11.83 -23.76
CA LYS A 53 29.43 -11.92 -25.23
C LYS A 53 28.67 -10.75 -25.86
N GLU A 54 29.04 -10.39 -27.08
CA GLU A 54 28.23 -9.46 -27.90
C GLU A 54 26.75 -9.90 -27.95
N GLY A 55 25.83 -8.93 -27.81
CA GLY A 55 24.39 -9.19 -27.74
C GLY A 55 23.87 -9.64 -26.37
N SER A 56 24.74 -9.87 -25.38
CA SER A 56 24.29 -10.17 -24.01
C SER A 56 23.45 -9.03 -23.43
N VAL A 57 22.39 -9.37 -22.70
CA VAL A 57 21.52 -8.40 -22.03
C VAL A 57 21.65 -8.56 -20.52
N ILE A 58 21.97 -7.49 -19.83
CA ILE A 58 21.90 -7.38 -18.37
C ILE A 58 20.83 -6.36 -17.98
N LYS A 59 20.37 -6.39 -16.74
CA LYS A 59 19.40 -5.43 -16.21
C LYS A 59 20.05 -4.57 -15.14
N GLU A 60 20.22 -3.28 -15.42
CA GLU A 60 20.71 -2.30 -14.46
C GLU A 60 19.52 -1.56 -13.85
N ASN A 61 19.20 -1.88 -12.60
CA ASN A 61 17.97 -1.46 -11.95
C ASN A 61 16.75 -1.79 -12.83
N CYS A 62 16.06 -0.81 -13.41
CA CYS A 62 14.93 -1.03 -14.30
C CYS A 62 15.31 -1.10 -15.78
N ASN A 63 16.53 -0.69 -16.15
CA ASN A 63 16.95 -0.49 -17.52
C ASN A 63 17.64 -1.76 -18.07
N PRO A 64 17.10 -2.41 -19.11
CA PRO A 64 17.88 -3.36 -19.89
C PRO A 64 19.06 -2.67 -20.58
N CYS A 65 20.21 -3.33 -20.52
CA CYS A 65 21.47 -2.93 -21.13
C CYS A 65 21.96 -4.05 -22.04
N THR A 66 22.10 -3.75 -23.33
CA THR A 66 22.59 -4.69 -24.33
C THR A 66 24.06 -4.40 -24.63
N CYS A 67 24.90 -5.43 -24.56
CA CYS A 67 26.28 -5.35 -25.01
C CYS A 67 26.31 -5.21 -26.53
N SER A 68 26.84 -4.08 -27.01
CA SER A 68 27.02 -3.84 -28.43
C SER A 68 28.33 -3.09 -28.69
N GLN A 69 29.17 -3.60 -29.58
CA GLN A 69 30.44 -3.00 -29.98
C GLN A 69 31.36 -2.75 -28.76
N GLN A 70 31.46 -3.74 -27.86
CA GLN A 70 32.24 -3.66 -26.61
C GLN A 70 31.74 -2.58 -25.61
N GLN A 71 30.58 -1.98 -25.86
CA GLN A 71 29.97 -0.99 -24.97
C GLN A 71 28.57 -1.43 -24.53
N TRP A 72 28.20 -1.06 -23.31
CA TRP A 72 26.85 -1.28 -22.81
C TRP A 72 25.91 -0.17 -23.30
N ARG A 73 24.90 -0.54 -24.07
CA ARG A 73 23.82 0.36 -24.48
C ARG A 73 22.60 0.11 -23.61
N CYS A 74 22.38 0.99 -22.65
CA CYS A 74 21.25 0.92 -21.73
C CYS A 74 20.08 1.77 -22.20
N SER A 75 18.88 1.27 -21.96
CA SER A 75 17.68 2.11 -21.96
C SER A 75 17.77 3.20 -20.87
N GLN A 76 17.03 4.29 -21.04
CA GLN A 76 17.04 5.45 -20.14
C GLN A 76 15.67 5.68 -19.48
N HIS A 77 15.02 4.60 -19.05
CA HIS A 77 13.78 4.72 -18.30
C HIS A 77 14.05 5.30 -16.91
N ALA A 78 13.14 6.18 -16.46
CA ALA A 78 13.13 6.61 -15.06
C ALA A 78 12.78 5.40 -14.19
N CYS A 79 13.73 4.93 -13.40
CA CYS A 79 13.50 3.86 -12.43
C CYS A 79 12.74 4.38 -11.21
N LEU A 80 11.95 3.52 -10.59
CA LEU A 80 11.21 3.86 -9.38
C LEU A 80 12.18 4.12 -8.22
N VAL A 81 13.12 3.19 -8.00
CA VAL A 81 14.20 3.35 -7.02
C VAL A 81 15.33 4.15 -7.63
N ARG A 82 15.65 5.29 -7.04
CA ARG A 82 16.71 6.22 -7.47
C ARG A 82 17.59 6.60 -6.29
N PRO A 83 18.81 6.05 -6.18
CA PRO A 83 19.72 6.31 -5.05
C PRO A 83 19.90 7.80 -4.74
N GLU A 84 20.04 8.63 -5.77
CA GLU A 84 20.20 10.08 -5.66
C GLU A 84 19.01 10.77 -4.98
N LEU A 85 17.79 10.27 -5.18
CA LEU A 85 16.60 10.80 -4.51
C LEU A 85 16.60 10.42 -3.03
N LEU A 86 16.98 9.18 -2.70
CA LEU A 86 17.04 8.73 -1.31
C LEU A 86 18.10 9.51 -0.53
N GLU A 87 19.27 9.73 -1.14
CA GLU A 87 20.33 10.55 -0.56
C GLU A 87 19.87 12.00 -0.36
N HIS A 88 19.21 12.60 -1.36
CA HIS A 88 18.68 13.95 -1.24
C HIS A 88 17.70 14.09 -0.07
N ILE A 89 16.76 13.15 0.08
CA ILE A 89 15.78 13.16 1.18
C ILE A 89 16.48 12.98 2.53
N ASN A 90 17.41 12.02 2.64
CA ASN A 90 18.05 11.70 3.91
C ASN A 90 19.10 12.72 4.35
N ASN A 91 19.69 13.46 3.43
CA ASN A 91 20.62 14.55 3.73
C ASN A 91 19.90 15.88 3.97
N GLY A 92 18.64 16.01 3.56
CA GLY A 92 17.82 17.20 3.75
C GLY A 92 17.05 17.20 5.08
N ASP A 93 16.62 18.40 5.52
CA ASP A 93 15.78 18.57 6.71
C ASP A 93 14.29 18.63 6.35
N PHE A 94 13.76 17.49 5.87
CA PHE A 94 12.36 17.39 5.45
C PHE A 94 11.42 16.83 6.53
N GLY A 95 11.94 16.42 7.69
CA GLY A 95 11.15 15.85 8.79
C GLY A 95 10.73 14.39 8.60
N TRP A 96 11.25 13.70 7.57
CA TRP A 96 11.05 12.28 7.33
C TRP A 96 12.27 11.66 6.63
N THR A 97 12.37 10.34 6.67
CA THR A 97 13.50 9.58 6.09
C THR A 97 13.03 8.59 5.03
N ALA A 98 13.88 8.39 4.04
CA ALA A 98 13.64 7.48 2.92
C ALA A 98 14.48 6.20 3.05
N GLN A 99 13.94 5.08 2.55
CA GLN A 99 14.65 3.81 2.45
C GLN A 99 14.30 3.08 1.15
N ASN A 100 15.26 2.27 0.68
CA ASN A 100 15.06 1.36 -0.44
C ASN A 100 14.26 0.12 0.00
N TYR A 101 13.26 -0.25 -0.80
CA TYR A 101 12.48 -1.46 -0.63
C TYR A 101 12.73 -2.40 -1.81
N SER A 102 13.19 -3.62 -1.53
CA SER A 102 13.46 -4.63 -2.55
C SER A 102 12.27 -4.92 -3.46
N GLN A 103 11.03 -4.79 -2.94
CA GLN A 103 9.80 -4.95 -3.71
C GLN A 103 9.56 -3.90 -4.81
N PHE A 104 10.37 -2.84 -4.86
CA PHE A 104 10.32 -1.78 -5.88
C PHE A 104 11.56 -1.80 -6.79
N TRP A 105 12.59 -2.57 -6.45
CA TRP A 105 13.80 -2.65 -7.24
C TRP A 105 13.51 -3.22 -8.64
N GLY A 106 14.05 -2.56 -9.66
CA GLY A 106 13.89 -2.97 -11.04
C GLY A 106 12.55 -2.65 -11.70
N MET A 107 11.67 -1.92 -11.01
CA MET A 107 10.49 -1.29 -11.61
C MET A 107 10.85 0.08 -12.17
N THR A 108 10.27 0.41 -13.32
CA THR A 108 10.19 1.79 -13.80
C THR A 108 9.24 2.61 -12.91
N LEU A 109 9.41 3.94 -12.91
CA LEU A 109 8.51 4.85 -12.19
C LEU A 109 7.06 4.70 -12.66
N GLN A 110 6.86 4.51 -13.97
CA GLN A 110 5.55 4.28 -14.54
C GLN A 110 4.92 2.97 -14.06
N GLU A 111 5.68 1.88 -13.99
CA GLU A 111 5.20 0.62 -13.40
C GLU A 111 4.87 0.78 -11.93
N GLY A 112 5.68 1.53 -11.17
CA GLY A 112 5.40 1.90 -9.79
C GLY A 112 4.03 2.56 -9.64
N PHE A 113 3.78 3.62 -10.41
CA PHE A 113 2.48 4.27 -10.43
C PHE A 113 1.36 3.33 -10.88
N THR A 114 1.56 2.57 -11.95
CA THR A 114 0.53 1.73 -12.55
C THR A 114 0.17 0.52 -11.67
N HIS A 115 1.12 -0.08 -10.97
CA HIS A 115 0.89 -1.29 -10.18
C HIS A 115 0.53 -1.02 -8.74
N ARG A 116 1.09 0.05 -8.14
CA ARG A 116 0.89 0.35 -6.72
C ARG A 116 -0.19 1.38 -6.47
N LEU A 117 -0.51 2.21 -7.46
CA LEU A 117 -1.61 3.17 -7.39
C LEU A 117 -2.74 2.66 -8.26
N GLY A 118 -3.96 2.69 -7.74
CA GLY A 118 -5.11 2.06 -8.40
C GLY A 118 -6.41 2.81 -8.21
N THR A 119 -6.38 3.99 -7.61
CA THR A 119 -7.60 4.76 -7.43
C THR A 119 -7.75 5.70 -8.61
N LEU A 120 -8.81 5.51 -9.39
CA LEU A 120 -9.14 6.45 -10.45
C LEU A 120 -9.43 7.82 -9.83
N PRO A 121 -8.98 8.92 -10.46
CA PRO A 121 -9.30 10.27 -9.99
C PRO A 121 -10.80 10.43 -9.72
N PRO A 122 -11.20 11.02 -8.59
CA PRO A 122 -12.60 11.23 -8.26
C PRO A 122 -13.35 11.96 -9.37
N GLY A 123 -14.51 11.43 -9.78
CA GLY A 123 -15.38 12.10 -10.73
C GLY A 123 -16.04 13.35 -10.11
N PRO A 124 -16.56 14.28 -10.94
CA PRO A 124 -17.20 15.51 -10.46
C PRO A 124 -18.35 15.25 -9.46
N THR A 125 -19.17 14.22 -9.70
CA THR A 125 -20.28 13.85 -8.81
C THR A 125 -19.84 13.49 -7.40
N LEU A 126 -18.69 12.81 -7.27
CA LEU A 126 -18.13 12.42 -5.97
C LEU A 126 -17.56 13.65 -5.25
N LEU A 127 -16.92 14.55 -5.99
CA LEU A 127 -16.40 15.83 -5.47
C LEU A 127 -17.49 16.86 -5.15
N SER A 128 -18.70 16.70 -5.70
CA SER A 128 -19.86 17.55 -5.41
C SER A 128 -20.83 16.93 -4.42
N MET A 129 -20.50 15.78 -3.81
CA MET A 129 -21.33 15.22 -2.74
C MET A 129 -21.40 16.19 -1.58
N ASN A 130 -22.61 16.43 -1.07
CA ASN A 130 -22.82 17.24 0.12
C ASN A 130 -22.04 16.64 1.29
N GLU A 131 -21.27 17.50 1.94
CA GLU A 131 -20.55 17.14 3.16
C GLU A 131 -21.56 16.94 4.28
N VAL A 132 -21.51 15.79 4.92
CA VAL A 132 -22.25 15.57 6.16
C VAL A 132 -21.52 16.33 7.24
N THR A 133 -22.09 17.47 7.63
CA THR A 133 -21.71 18.20 8.83
C THR A 133 -22.63 17.73 9.94
N ALA A 134 -22.07 17.14 10.99
CA ALA A 134 -22.86 16.83 12.16
C ALA A 134 -23.12 18.15 12.92
N SER A 135 -24.38 18.52 13.12
CA SER A 135 -24.76 19.62 14.00
C SER A 135 -24.50 19.20 15.45
N LEU A 136 -23.25 19.34 15.90
CA LEU A 136 -22.77 18.90 17.20
C LEU A 136 -22.05 20.05 17.92
N PRO A 137 -21.89 19.98 19.26
CA PRO A 137 -21.41 21.09 20.06
C PRO A 137 -20.07 21.64 19.53
N THR A 138 -19.95 22.96 19.51
CA THR A 138 -18.77 23.72 19.06
C THR A 138 -17.49 23.34 19.80
N HIS A 139 -17.60 22.75 21.00
CA HIS A 139 -16.49 22.31 21.83
C HIS A 139 -16.48 20.79 21.96
N THR A 140 -15.71 20.12 21.11
CA THR A 140 -15.19 18.79 21.42
C THR A 140 -13.72 18.92 21.73
N ASP A 141 -13.32 18.56 22.95
CA ASP A 141 -11.92 18.44 23.33
C ASP A 141 -11.28 17.29 22.54
N LEU A 142 -10.69 17.61 21.40
CA LEU A 142 -9.96 16.65 20.59
C LEU A 142 -8.57 16.43 21.22
N PRO A 143 -8.18 15.17 21.53
CA PRO A 143 -6.88 14.91 22.11
C PRO A 143 -5.74 15.25 21.13
N GLU A 144 -4.57 15.58 21.68
CA GLU A 144 -3.38 15.89 20.86
C GLU A 144 -2.92 14.69 20.02
N ILE A 145 -3.17 13.46 20.50
CA ILE A 145 -2.92 12.19 19.83
C ILE A 145 -4.15 11.29 19.94
N PHE A 146 -4.53 10.69 18.82
CA PHE A 146 -5.58 9.67 18.77
C PHE A 146 -5.17 8.55 17.82
N ILE A 147 -5.34 7.30 18.27
CA ILE A 147 -5.06 6.11 17.48
C ILE A 147 -6.26 5.17 17.62
N SER A 148 -6.94 4.86 16.50
CA SER A 148 -8.17 4.05 16.52
C SER A 148 -7.97 2.69 17.18
N SER A 149 -6.81 2.05 17.01
CA SER A 149 -6.52 0.74 17.60
C SER A 149 -6.39 0.75 19.12
N TYR A 150 -6.12 1.91 19.74
CA TYR A 150 -6.13 2.05 21.19
C TYR A 150 -7.54 2.27 21.73
N LYS A 151 -8.38 3.00 20.98
CA LYS A 151 -9.79 3.18 21.35
C LYS A 151 -10.61 1.91 21.14
N TRP A 152 -10.35 1.17 20.07
CA TRP A 152 -11.07 -0.07 19.74
C TRP A 152 -10.10 -1.24 19.48
N PRO A 153 -9.48 -1.79 20.54
CA PRO A 153 -8.53 -2.89 20.42
C PRO A 153 -9.15 -4.12 19.75
N GLY A 154 -8.47 -4.66 18.74
CA GLY A 154 -8.93 -5.85 18.01
C GLY A 154 -10.06 -5.61 16.99
N TRP A 155 -10.58 -4.38 16.88
CA TRP A 155 -11.63 -4.04 15.91
C TRP A 155 -11.12 -3.21 14.73
N THR A 156 -9.86 -2.79 14.77
CA THR A 156 -9.19 -2.10 13.66
C THR A 156 -8.16 -3.01 13.02
N HIS A 157 -8.34 -3.33 11.75
CA HIS A 157 -7.47 -4.26 11.03
C HIS A 157 -6.24 -3.57 10.48
N GLY A 158 -5.10 -4.25 10.55
CA GLY A 158 -3.82 -3.75 10.03
C GLY A 158 -3.74 -3.73 8.49
N PRO A 159 -2.68 -3.12 7.95
CA PRO A 159 -2.41 -3.05 6.51
C PRO A 159 -2.33 -4.43 5.86
N LEU A 160 -3.02 -4.57 4.72
CA LEU A 160 -2.85 -5.69 3.80
C LEU A 160 -1.90 -5.28 2.65
N ASP A 161 -1.54 -6.23 1.79
CA ASP A 161 -0.61 -5.99 0.68
C ASP A 161 -1.29 -6.29 -0.67
N GLN A 162 -1.48 -5.25 -1.48
CA GLN A 162 -2.05 -5.35 -2.82
C GLN A 162 -1.07 -5.91 -3.86
N LYS A 163 0.21 -6.09 -3.52
CA LYS A 163 1.26 -6.51 -4.46
C LYS A 163 1.27 -5.62 -5.71
N ASN A 164 1.48 -6.21 -6.89
CA ASN A 164 1.48 -5.49 -8.17
C ASN A 164 0.08 -5.51 -8.82
N CYS A 165 -0.94 -5.20 -8.01
CA CYS A 165 -2.32 -5.04 -8.45
C CYS A 165 -2.76 -3.63 -8.08
N ALA A 166 -3.21 -2.84 -9.06
CA ALA A 166 -3.66 -1.46 -8.89
C ALA A 166 -5.03 -1.43 -8.16
N ALA A 167 -5.04 -1.77 -6.88
CA ALA A 167 -6.25 -2.09 -6.14
C ALA A 167 -6.43 -1.31 -4.84
N SER A 168 -5.70 -0.21 -4.64
CA SER A 168 -5.83 0.62 -3.43
C SER A 168 -7.27 1.08 -3.16
N TRP A 169 -8.05 1.31 -4.22
CA TRP A 169 -9.49 1.59 -4.17
C TRP A 169 -10.28 0.50 -3.43
N ALA A 170 -9.97 -0.77 -3.66
CA ALA A 170 -10.66 -1.91 -3.07
C ALA A 170 -10.16 -2.19 -1.66
N PHE A 171 -8.84 -2.13 -1.46
CA PHE A 171 -8.20 -2.39 -0.17
C PHE A 171 -8.61 -1.38 0.89
N SER A 172 -8.55 -0.08 0.58
CA SER A 172 -8.96 0.96 1.52
C SER A 172 -10.46 0.90 1.81
N THR A 173 -11.32 0.67 0.80
CA THR A 173 -12.77 0.52 0.99
C THR A 173 -13.11 -0.66 1.91
N ALA A 174 -12.57 -1.85 1.62
CA ALA A 174 -12.82 -3.05 2.42
C ALA A 174 -12.29 -2.89 3.85
N SER A 175 -11.11 -2.27 4.01
CA SER A 175 -10.49 -2.06 5.32
C SER A 175 -11.27 -1.07 6.20
N VAL A 176 -11.73 0.05 5.65
CA VAL A 176 -12.58 1.02 6.36
C VAL A 176 -13.90 0.38 6.75
N ALA A 177 -14.53 -0.34 5.82
CA ALA A 177 -15.79 -1.03 6.07
C ALA A 177 -15.67 -2.09 7.17
N ALA A 178 -14.62 -2.91 7.15
CA ALA A 178 -14.38 -3.94 8.16
C ALA A 178 -14.29 -3.33 9.56
N ASP A 179 -13.49 -2.28 9.72
CA ASP A 179 -13.29 -1.61 11.00
C ASP A 179 -14.59 -1.00 11.51
N ARG A 180 -15.33 -0.32 10.63
CA ARG A 180 -16.61 0.31 11.02
C ARG A 180 -17.71 -0.69 11.33
N ILE A 181 -17.75 -1.82 10.62
CA ILE A 181 -18.67 -2.91 10.96
C ILE A 181 -18.35 -3.46 12.35
N ALA A 182 -17.06 -3.68 12.67
CA ALA A 182 -16.65 -4.12 14.00
C ALA A 182 -17.01 -3.12 15.10
N ILE A 183 -16.70 -1.83 14.88
CA ILE A 183 -16.99 -0.76 15.84
C ILE A 183 -18.50 -0.59 16.05
N HIS A 184 -19.27 -0.47 14.97
CA HIS A 184 -20.71 -0.20 15.07
C HIS A 184 -21.49 -1.41 15.58
N SER A 185 -21.01 -2.64 15.30
CA SER A 185 -21.57 -3.88 15.86
C SER A 185 -21.14 -4.17 17.29
N LYS A 186 -20.38 -3.26 17.93
CA LYS A 186 -19.82 -3.44 19.27
C LYS A 186 -19.05 -4.77 19.41
N GLY A 187 -18.31 -5.14 18.37
CA GLY A 187 -17.49 -6.36 18.34
C GLY A 187 -18.23 -7.65 18.00
N GLN A 188 -19.53 -7.60 17.67
CA GLN A 188 -20.25 -8.80 17.21
C GLN A 188 -19.68 -9.33 15.88
N TYR A 189 -19.19 -8.44 15.03
CA TYR A 189 -18.63 -8.78 13.71
C TYR A 189 -17.24 -8.18 13.52
N THR A 190 -16.20 -8.97 13.78
CA THR A 190 -14.78 -8.53 13.71
C THR A 190 -14.03 -9.08 12.51
N ALA A 191 -14.73 -9.56 11.48
CA ALA A 191 -14.07 -10.11 10.30
C ALA A 191 -13.44 -9.00 9.44
N ASN A 192 -12.15 -9.17 9.08
CA ASN A 192 -11.55 -8.36 8.02
C ASN A 192 -12.27 -8.68 6.70
N LEU A 193 -12.64 -7.67 5.91
CA LEU A 193 -13.36 -7.88 4.65
C LEU A 193 -12.40 -8.14 3.49
N SER A 194 -12.84 -8.91 2.50
CA SER A 194 -12.02 -9.30 1.35
C SER A 194 -11.94 -8.20 0.29
N PRO A 195 -10.75 -7.61 0.04
CA PRO A 195 -10.53 -6.78 -1.13
C PRO A 195 -10.62 -7.60 -2.43
N GLN A 196 -10.20 -8.87 -2.39
CA GLN A 196 -10.23 -9.76 -3.56
C GLN A 196 -11.66 -9.95 -4.08
N ASN A 197 -12.63 -10.14 -3.18
CA ASN A 197 -14.03 -10.26 -3.56
C ASN A 197 -14.50 -9.00 -4.29
N LEU A 198 -14.13 -7.82 -3.78
CA LEU A 198 -14.45 -6.55 -4.42
C LEU A 198 -13.78 -6.39 -5.80
N ILE A 199 -12.50 -6.76 -5.91
CA ILE A 199 -11.71 -6.71 -7.15
C ILE A 199 -12.31 -7.63 -8.22
N SER A 200 -12.62 -8.88 -7.88
CA SER A 200 -13.11 -9.88 -8.84
C SER A 200 -14.60 -9.72 -9.17
N CYS A 201 -15.43 -9.20 -8.26
CA CYS A 201 -16.89 -9.25 -8.39
C CYS A 201 -17.58 -7.92 -8.66
N CYS A 202 -16.87 -6.80 -8.52
CA CYS A 202 -17.42 -5.49 -8.89
C CYS A 202 -17.49 -5.36 -10.42
N ALA A 203 -18.55 -5.90 -11.03
CA ALA A 203 -18.73 -6.01 -12.48
C ALA A 203 -18.71 -4.68 -13.26
N LYS A 204 -18.94 -3.54 -12.58
CA LYS A 204 -18.81 -2.19 -13.16
C LYS A 204 -17.40 -1.61 -13.03
N SER A 205 -16.49 -2.31 -12.36
CA SER A 205 -15.09 -1.96 -12.14
C SER A 205 -14.14 -2.92 -12.89
N ARG A 206 -14.49 -3.32 -14.13
CA ARG A 206 -13.81 -4.35 -14.95
C ARG A 206 -12.30 -4.16 -15.17
N LEU A 207 -11.72 -3.11 -14.63
CA LEU A 207 -10.29 -2.88 -14.61
C LEU A 207 -9.59 -3.74 -13.54
N GLY A 208 -10.26 -4.17 -12.47
CA GLY A 208 -9.70 -5.08 -11.46
C GLY A 208 -8.37 -4.57 -10.90
N CYS A 209 -7.26 -5.19 -11.31
CA CYS A 209 -5.89 -4.80 -11.00
C CYS A 209 -5.31 -3.66 -11.88
N HIS A 210 -6.13 -3.00 -12.68
CA HIS A 210 -5.78 -1.83 -13.51
C HIS A 210 -6.46 -0.55 -13.01
N GLY A 211 -7.01 -0.58 -11.80
CA GLY A 211 -7.62 0.55 -11.12
C GLY A 211 -9.12 0.40 -10.90
N GLY A 212 -9.67 1.30 -10.10
CA GLY A 212 -11.09 1.32 -9.79
C GLY A 212 -11.50 2.61 -9.11
N SER A 213 -12.81 2.83 -9.03
CA SER A 213 -13.37 4.03 -8.42
C SER A 213 -14.04 3.72 -7.09
N ILE A 214 -13.80 4.56 -6.09
CA ILE A 214 -14.27 4.33 -4.72
C ILE A 214 -15.79 4.49 -4.60
N ASP A 215 -16.44 5.30 -5.44
CA ASP A 215 -17.91 5.43 -5.49
C ASP A 215 -18.57 4.08 -5.87
N ARG A 216 -18.02 3.40 -6.87
CA ARG A 216 -18.45 2.06 -7.31
C ARG A 216 -18.15 1.02 -6.23
N ALA A 217 -17.03 1.16 -5.54
CA ALA A 217 -16.64 0.28 -4.44
C ALA A 217 -17.66 0.34 -3.29
N TRP A 218 -17.97 1.54 -2.81
CA TRP A 218 -18.98 1.76 -1.78
C TRP A 218 -20.39 1.39 -2.24
N TRP A 219 -20.74 1.66 -3.50
CA TRP A 219 -22.01 1.20 -4.06
C TRP A 219 -22.11 -0.33 -4.05
N PHE A 220 -21.04 -1.03 -4.42
CA PHE A 220 -20.98 -2.48 -4.40
C PHE A 220 -21.13 -3.01 -2.99
N LEU A 221 -20.39 -2.48 -2.03
CA LEU A 221 -20.49 -2.88 -0.63
C LEU A 221 -21.91 -2.66 -0.07
N ARG A 222 -22.57 -1.55 -0.42
CA ARG A 222 -23.97 -1.31 -0.03
C ARG A 222 -24.94 -2.33 -0.67
N LYS A 223 -24.85 -2.53 -2.00
CA LYS A 223 -25.87 -3.26 -2.77
C LYS A 223 -25.64 -4.76 -2.89
N ARG A 224 -24.38 -5.18 -2.86
CA ARG A 224 -23.94 -6.57 -3.03
C ARG A 224 -23.24 -7.09 -1.78
N GLY A 225 -22.56 -6.22 -1.03
CA GLY A 225 -21.79 -6.62 0.15
C GLY A 225 -20.50 -7.35 -0.19
N LEU A 226 -19.69 -7.60 0.83
CA LEU A 226 -18.44 -8.35 0.75
C LEU A 226 -18.44 -9.50 1.76
N VAL A 227 -17.69 -10.55 1.46
CA VAL A 227 -17.32 -11.56 2.47
C VAL A 227 -16.06 -11.17 3.24
N SER A 228 -15.74 -11.98 4.25
CA SER A 228 -14.46 -11.91 4.95
C SER A 228 -13.27 -12.24 4.03
N HIS A 229 -12.12 -11.69 4.38
CA HIS A 229 -10.83 -12.03 3.79
C HIS A 229 -10.47 -13.50 4.01
N ALA A 230 -10.89 -14.11 5.12
CA ALA A 230 -10.73 -15.54 5.35
C ALA A 230 -11.52 -16.37 4.33
N CYS A 231 -12.71 -15.93 3.93
CA CYS A 231 -13.56 -16.62 2.95
C CYS A 231 -13.03 -16.46 1.52
N TYR A 232 -12.57 -15.26 1.15
CA TYR A 232 -11.99 -14.97 -0.15
C TYR A 232 -10.63 -14.29 0.03
N PRO A 233 -9.55 -15.06 0.23
CA PRO A 233 -8.21 -14.52 0.44
C PRO A 233 -7.65 -13.88 -0.84
N LEU A 234 -6.57 -13.10 -0.68
CA LEU A 234 -5.85 -12.52 -1.81
C LEU A 234 -5.23 -13.66 -2.62
N LEU A 235 -5.59 -13.75 -3.90
CA LEU A 235 -5.05 -14.80 -4.78
C LEU A 235 -3.63 -14.40 -5.21
N ARG A 236 -2.68 -15.32 -5.06
CA ARG A 236 -1.26 -15.09 -5.38
C ARG A 236 -0.98 -14.99 -6.88
N ASP A 237 -1.79 -15.66 -7.70
CA ASP A 237 -1.56 -15.75 -9.15
C ASP A 237 -2.68 -15.05 -9.95
N PRO A 238 -2.33 -14.06 -10.79
CA PRO A 238 -3.20 -13.58 -11.84
C PRO A 238 -3.19 -14.60 -12.98
N ARG A 239 -3.83 -15.76 -12.79
CA ARG A 239 -4.27 -16.52 -13.97
C ARG A 239 -5.28 -15.67 -14.74
N PRO A 240 -5.34 -15.71 -16.08
CA PRO A 240 -6.30 -14.94 -16.87
C PRO A 240 -7.77 -15.15 -16.44
N ASP A 241 -8.04 -16.33 -15.88
CA ASP A 241 -9.28 -16.83 -15.28
C ASP A 241 -9.45 -16.49 -13.79
N ALA A 242 -8.41 -15.98 -13.10
CA ALA A 242 -8.47 -15.48 -11.71
C ALA A 242 -9.23 -14.14 -11.56
N HIS A 243 -9.58 -13.50 -12.68
CA HIS A 243 -10.45 -12.34 -12.71
C HIS A 243 -11.94 -12.69 -12.67
N ALA A 244 -12.30 -13.97 -12.81
CA ALA A 244 -13.69 -14.38 -12.66
C ALA A 244 -14.14 -14.19 -11.21
N CYS A 245 -15.34 -13.63 -11.04
CA CYS A 245 -15.96 -13.56 -9.73
C CYS A 245 -16.28 -14.97 -9.23
N ALA A 246 -15.47 -15.49 -8.30
CA ALA A 246 -15.71 -16.81 -7.70
C ALA A 246 -16.88 -16.81 -6.71
N MET A 247 -17.31 -15.63 -6.26
CA MET A 247 -18.32 -15.49 -5.23
C MET A 247 -19.15 -14.22 -5.36
N GLU A 248 -20.33 -14.40 -5.92
CA GLU A 248 -21.36 -13.37 -5.97
C GLU A 248 -22.27 -13.42 -4.74
N SER A 249 -23.08 -12.38 -4.61
CA SER A 249 -24.22 -12.40 -3.70
C SER A 249 -25.53 -12.34 -4.47
N ARG A 250 -26.60 -12.83 -3.84
CA ARG A 250 -27.99 -12.66 -4.30
C ARG A 250 -28.83 -12.00 -3.21
N ALA A 251 -29.95 -11.40 -3.60
CA ALA A 251 -30.86 -10.76 -2.65
C ALA A 251 -31.47 -11.82 -1.73
N ALA A 252 -31.59 -11.48 -0.45
CA ALA A 252 -32.30 -12.24 0.56
C ALA A 252 -33.37 -11.34 1.21
N ALA A 253 -34.21 -11.91 2.06
CA ALA A 253 -35.29 -11.17 2.73
C ALA A 253 -34.75 -9.97 3.54
N ARG A 254 -35.58 -8.93 3.69
CA ARG A 254 -35.31 -7.73 4.51
C ARG A 254 -34.04 -6.97 4.12
N GLY A 255 -33.73 -6.90 2.82
CA GLY A 255 -32.59 -6.15 2.29
C GLY A 255 -31.22 -6.79 2.53
N ARG A 256 -31.18 -8.01 3.07
CA ARG A 256 -29.96 -8.78 3.28
C ARG A 256 -29.44 -9.34 1.96
N ARG A 257 -28.18 -9.75 1.99
CA ARG A 257 -27.50 -10.47 0.91
C ARG A 257 -27.01 -11.81 1.42
N GLN A 258 -27.05 -12.82 0.55
CA GLN A 258 -26.48 -14.13 0.83
C GLN A 258 -25.53 -14.52 -0.28
N ALA A 259 -24.44 -15.21 0.05
CA ALA A 259 -23.51 -15.72 -0.93
C ALA A 259 -24.22 -16.74 -1.86
N THR A 260 -23.83 -16.75 -3.13
CA THR A 260 -24.37 -17.71 -4.12
C THR A 260 -23.62 -19.04 -4.09
N ARG A 261 -22.41 -19.07 -3.52
CA ARG A 261 -21.50 -20.22 -3.47
C ARG A 261 -20.78 -20.30 -2.11
N PRO A 262 -20.18 -21.45 -1.77
CA PRO A 262 -19.22 -21.54 -0.65
C PRO A 262 -18.00 -20.63 -0.86
N CYS A 263 -17.23 -20.43 0.20
CA CYS A 263 -15.98 -19.68 0.15
C CYS A 263 -14.97 -20.30 -0.83
N PRO A 264 -14.26 -19.49 -1.65
CA PRO A 264 -13.11 -19.96 -2.42
C PRO A 264 -12.02 -20.58 -1.54
N ASN A 265 -11.85 -20.09 -0.31
CA ASN A 265 -11.08 -20.79 0.71
C ASN A 265 -11.94 -21.87 1.37
N SER A 266 -11.64 -23.14 1.09
CA SER A 266 -12.36 -24.29 1.65
C SER A 266 -12.22 -24.44 3.17
N LEU A 267 -11.24 -23.77 3.80
CA LEU A 267 -11.05 -23.78 5.24
C LEU A 267 -12.04 -22.87 5.98
N GLU A 268 -12.57 -21.86 5.31
CA GLU A 268 -13.56 -20.94 5.89
C GLU A 268 -14.98 -21.43 5.58
N LYS A 269 -15.72 -21.74 6.63
CA LYS A 269 -17.10 -22.23 6.52
C LYS A 269 -18.10 -21.07 6.38
N SER A 270 -17.78 -19.91 6.95
CA SER A 270 -18.65 -18.74 6.96
C SER A 270 -18.50 -17.93 5.67
N ASN A 271 -19.53 -18.00 4.82
CA ASN A 271 -19.66 -17.16 3.63
C ASN A 271 -20.59 -15.94 3.88
N ARG A 272 -20.62 -15.43 5.12
CA ARG A 272 -21.44 -14.28 5.49
C ARG A 272 -21.11 -13.06 4.63
N ILE A 273 -22.16 -12.43 4.12
CA ILE A 273 -22.07 -11.16 3.39
C ILE A 273 -22.26 -10.00 4.36
N PHE A 274 -21.32 -9.07 4.35
CA PHE A 274 -21.31 -7.83 5.12
C PHE A 274 -21.67 -6.65 4.21
N GLN A 275 -22.51 -5.75 4.72
CA GLN A 275 -22.97 -4.55 4.00
C GLN A 275 -22.73 -3.30 4.85
N CYS A 276 -22.73 -2.15 4.18
CA CYS A 276 -22.71 -0.84 4.82
C CYS A 276 -23.88 0.02 4.32
N SER A 277 -24.15 1.10 5.04
CA SER A 277 -25.05 2.16 4.60
C SER A 277 -24.58 2.77 3.27
N PRO A 278 -25.39 3.66 2.64
CA PRO A 278 -24.85 4.61 1.68
C PRO A 278 -23.61 5.30 2.25
N ALA A 279 -22.57 5.39 1.43
CA ALA A 279 -21.39 6.17 1.76
C ALA A 279 -21.72 7.66 1.68
N TYR A 280 -21.05 8.43 2.51
CA TYR A 280 -21.19 9.88 2.61
C TYR A 280 -19.81 10.54 2.63
N ARG A 281 -19.79 11.81 2.24
CA ARG A 281 -18.60 12.63 2.29
C ARG A 281 -18.51 13.31 3.65
N VAL A 282 -17.36 13.15 4.30
CA VAL A 282 -16.99 13.90 5.51
C VAL A 282 -16.43 15.24 5.06
N SER A 283 -16.66 16.29 5.83
CA SER A 283 -16.11 17.61 5.51
C SER A 283 -14.59 17.57 5.36
N SER A 284 -14.07 18.38 4.43
CA SER A 284 -12.62 18.58 4.28
C SER A 284 -11.99 19.39 5.42
N ASN A 285 -12.79 19.85 6.40
CA ASN A 285 -12.28 20.51 7.60
C ASN A 285 -11.52 19.52 8.50
N GLU A 286 -10.28 19.86 8.87
CA GLU A 286 -9.40 19.09 9.76
C GLU A 286 -10.12 18.57 11.01
N THR A 287 -10.89 19.42 11.68
CA THR A 287 -11.59 19.12 12.94
C THR A 287 -12.73 18.13 12.73
N GLU A 288 -13.46 18.24 11.62
CA GLU A 288 -14.54 17.30 11.28
C GLU A 288 -14.00 15.91 10.94
N ILE A 289 -12.87 15.83 10.24
CA ILE A 289 -12.19 14.56 9.95
C ILE A 289 -11.75 13.89 11.27
N MET A 290 -11.13 14.66 12.17
CA MET A 290 -10.73 14.16 13.50
C MET A 290 -11.95 13.64 14.27
N ARG A 291 -13.04 14.41 14.31
CA ARG A 291 -14.27 14.04 15.03
C ARG A 291 -14.88 12.76 14.46
N GLU A 292 -14.98 12.65 13.14
CA GLU A 292 -15.52 11.46 12.49
C GLU A 292 -14.71 10.20 12.81
N ILE A 293 -13.38 10.29 12.73
CA ILE A 293 -12.48 9.19 13.10
C ILE A 293 -12.66 8.83 14.58
N MET A 294 -12.75 9.83 15.46
CA MET A 294 -12.88 9.63 16.90
C MET A 294 -14.19 8.94 17.28
N GLN A 295 -15.30 9.30 16.62
CA GLN A 295 -16.64 8.84 17.01
C GLN A 295 -17.01 7.53 16.32
N ASN A 296 -16.71 7.42 15.03
CA ASN A 296 -17.25 6.38 14.15
C ASN A 296 -16.16 5.47 13.56
N GLY A 297 -14.88 5.72 13.88
CA GLY A 297 -13.76 4.91 13.43
C GLY A 297 -13.15 5.37 12.10
N PRO A 298 -12.16 4.63 11.59
CA PRO A 298 -11.35 5.02 10.43
C PRO A 298 -12.16 5.46 9.20
N VAL A 299 -11.59 6.35 8.40
CA VAL A 299 -12.20 6.89 7.17
C VAL A 299 -11.31 6.60 5.96
N GLN A 300 -11.90 6.61 4.76
CA GLN A 300 -11.15 6.51 3.51
C GLN A 300 -10.73 7.91 3.05
N ALA A 301 -9.45 8.09 2.72
CA ALA A 301 -8.93 9.30 2.11
C ALA A 301 -8.33 8.99 0.74
N ILE A 302 -8.34 9.99 -0.15
CA ILE A 302 -7.60 9.94 -1.42
C ILE A 302 -6.47 10.95 -1.36
N MET A 303 -5.28 10.55 -1.78
CA MET A 303 -4.11 11.40 -1.89
C MET A 303 -3.46 11.30 -3.29
N GLN A 304 -2.69 12.32 -3.65
CA GLN A 304 -1.77 12.28 -4.79
C GLN A 304 -0.42 11.77 -4.32
N VAL A 305 0.01 10.64 -4.86
CA VAL A 305 1.32 10.05 -4.56
C VAL A 305 2.36 10.65 -5.48
N HIS A 306 3.48 11.03 -4.89
CA HIS A 306 4.69 11.49 -5.58
C HIS A 306 5.74 10.37 -5.59
N GLU A 307 6.77 10.48 -6.42
CA GLU A 307 7.82 9.46 -6.58
C GLU A 307 8.68 9.23 -5.32
N ASP A 308 8.81 10.26 -4.48
CA ASP A 308 9.50 10.19 -3.20
C ASP A 308 8.74 9.34 -2.16
N PHE A 309 7.40 9.38 -2.18
CA PHE A 309 6.55 8.67 -1.21
C PHE A 309 6.73 7.15 -1.24
N PHE A 310 7.08 6.56 -2.38
CA PHE A 310 7.38 5.12 -2.48
C PHE A 310 8.49 4.70 -1.50
N HIS A 311 9.39 5.63 -1.16
CA HIS A 311 10.55 5.38 -0.32
C HIS A 311 10.33 5.78 1.14
N TYR A 312 9.14 6.27 1.52
CA TYR A 312 8.85 6.66 2.90
C TYR A 312 9.18 5.53 3.89
N LYS A 313 10.01 5.83 4.90
CA LYS A 313 10.36 4.93 6.00
C LYS A 313 9.67 5.34 7.31
N THR A 314 9.94 6.57 7.77
CA THR A 314 9.42 7.11 9.04
C THR A 314 9.55 8.63 9.07
N GLY A 315 8.78 9.29 9.96
CA GLY A 315 8.73 10.74 10.12
C GLY A 315 7.38 11.30 9.68
N ILE A 316 7.28 12.61 9.45
CA ILE A 316 6.05 13.24 8.95
C ILE A 316 6.26 13.58 7.48
N TYR A 317 5.69 12.75 6.60
CA TYR A 317 5.81 12.92 5.15
C TYR A 317 5.26 14.28 4.70
N ARG A 318 6.04 14.89 3.81
CA ARG A 318 5.71 16.05 2.99
C ARG A 318 6.46 15.89 1.67
N HIS A 319 5.82 16.20 0.55
CA HIS A 319 6.48 16.05 -0.74
C HIS A 319 7.71 16.97 -0.84
N VAL A 320 8.82 16.42 -1.33
CA VAL A 320 10.05 17.16 -1.60
C VAL A 320 10.07 17.59 -3.07
N ALA A 321 9.83 18.89 -3.29
CA ALA A 321 9.86 19.49 -4.62
C ALA A 321 11.31 19.56 -5.15
N GLY A 322 11.55 18.95 -6.31
CA GLY A 322 12.89 18.88 -6.94
C GLY A 322 13.05 17.66 -7.85
N SER A 323 12.14 16.70 -7.73
CA SER A 323 12.08 15.53 -8.58
C SER A 323 11.28 15.87 -9.85
N ARG A 324 11.67 15.37 -11.03
CA ARG A 324 11.06 15.73 -12.33
C ARG A 324 9.56 15.38 -12.33
N GLU A 325 8.70 16.33 -11.96
CA GLU A 325 7.25 16.14 -12.05
C GLU A 325 6.84 16.09 -13.52
N GLU A 326 6.87 14.89 -14.09
CA GLU A 326 6.40 14.69 -15.44
C GLU A 326 4.87 14.77 -15.44
N SER A 327 4.35 15.82 -16.07
CA SER A 327 2.91 16.09 -16.21
C SER A 327 2.12 14.89 -16.76
N LYS A 328 2.80 13.98 -17.49
CA LYS A 328 2.22 12.74 -18.03
C LYS A 328 1.72 11.78 -16.95
N TYR A 329 2.29 11.80 -15.74
CA TYR A 329 1.90 10.89 -14.66
C TYR A 329 0.76 11.42 -13.78
N ARG A 330 0.30 12.66 -13.97
CA ARG A 330 -0.71 13.30 -13.12
C ARG A 330 -1.98 12.46 -12.92
N LYS A 331 -2.41 11.71 -13.94
CA LYS A 331 -3.62 10.86 -13.88
C LYS A 331 -3.41 9.53 -13.16
N LEU A 332 -2.17 9.08 -12.98
CA LEU A 332 -1.81 7.80 -12.36
C LEU A 332 -1.51 7.93 -10.86
N ARG A 333 -1.44 9.15 -10.33
CA ARG A 333 -0.94 9.43 -8.98
C ARG A 333 -1.97 9.29 -7.87
N SER A 334 -3.24 9.08 -8.22
CA SER A 334 -4.32 8.99 -7.24
C SER A 334 -4.32 7.65 -6.50
N HIS A 335 -4.30 7.71 -5.17
CA HIS A 335 -4.20 6.55 -4.28
C HIS A 335 -5.14 6.68 -3.09
N ALA A 336 -5.85 5.62 -2.74
CA ALA A 336 -6.76 5.60 -1.60
C ALA A 336 -6.13 4.88 -0.41
N VAL A 337 -6.24 5.50 0.76
CA VAL A 337 -5.69 5.02 2.04
C VAL A 337 -6.76 5.06 3.13
N LYS A 338 -6.48 4.43 4.27
CA LYS A 338 -7.35 4.48 5.46
C LYS A 338 -6.72 5.39 6.51
N LEU A 339 -7.37 6.49 6.87
CA LEU A 339 -6.95 7.33 8.01
C LEU A 339 -7.43 6.68 9.31
N THR A 340 -6.50 6.42 10.22
CA THR A 340 -6.74 5.69 11.48
C THR A 340 -6.52 6.54 12.73
N GLY A 341 -6.04 7.76 12.59
CA GLY A 341 -5.79 8.64 13.72
C GLY A 341 -4.97 9.86 13.36
N TRP A 342 -4.49 10.57 14.37
CA TRP A 342 -3.67 11.76 14.24
C TRP A 342 -2.75 11.92 15.44
N GLY A 343 -1.79 12.83 15.31
CA GLY A 343 -0.99 13.28 16.43
C GLY A 343 -0.41 14.65 16.21
N THR A 344 0.28 15.13 17.24
CA THR A 344 1.12 16.33 17.17
C THR A 344 2.45 16.01 17.83
N LEU A 345 3.55 16.26 17.12
CA LEU A 345 4.90 16.19 17.69
C LEU A 345 5.41 17.61 17.95
N ARG A 346 6.24 17.77 18.97
CA ARG A 346 7.01 19.00 19.18
C ARG A 346 8.42 18.77 18.64
N GLY A 347 8.79 19.52 17.60
CA GLY A 347 10.15 19.49 17.05
C GLY A 347 11.16 20.09 18.04
N ALA A 348 12.46 19.94 17.73
CA ALA A 348 13.56 20.41 18.57
C ALA A 348 13.49 21.93 18.86
N GLN A 349 12.91 22.71 17.96
CA GLN A 349 12.71 24.16 18.08
C GLN A 349 11.38 24.54 18.77
N GLY A 350 10.65 23.57 19.34
CA GLY A 350 9.35 23.77 19.98
C GLY A 350 8.17 23.90 19.00
N LYS A 351 8.42 23.92 17.68
CA LYS A 351 7.36 23.95 16.66
C LYS A 351 6.50 22.69 16.73
N LYS A 352 5.18 22.87 16.84
CA LYS A 352 4.22 21.77 16.78
C LYS A 352 4.01 21.34 15.33
N GLU A 353 4.31 20.09 15.04
CA GLU A 353 4.02 19.45 13.76
C GLU A 353 2.86 18.47 13.91
N LYS A 354 1.76 18.80 13.23
CA LYS A 354 0.55 17.99 13.19
C LYS A 354 0.68 16.93 12.09
N PHE A 355 0.21 15.72 12.36
CA PHE A 355 0.16 14.66 11.35
C PHE A 355 -1.11 13.83 11.42
N TRP A 356 -1.49 13.25 10.29
CA TRP A 356 -2.43 12.13 10.20
C TRP A 356 -1.66 10.81 10.30
N ILE A 357 -2.32 9.78 10.81
CA ILE A 357 -1.85 8.39 10.78
C ILE A 357 -2.69 7.66 9.74
N ALA A 358 -2.04 7.08 8.74
CA ALA A 358 -2.70 6.40 7.65
C ALA A 358 -2.16 4.98 7.47
N ALA A 359 -3.06 4.02 7.26
CA ALA A 359 -2.73 2.67 6.85
C ALA A 359 -2.67 2.61 5.32
N ASN A 360 -1.53 2.15 4.80
CA ASN A 360 -1.34 1.91 3.37
C ASN A 360 -1.79 0.49 2.99
N SER A 361 -1.69 0.14 1.71
CA SER A 361 -2.03 -1.18 1.16
C SER A 361 -0.84 -1.88 0.51
N TRP A 362 0.39 -1.57 0.94
CA TRP A 362 1.64 -2.13 0.40
C TRP A 362 2.35 -3.09 1.38
N GLY A 363 1.59 -3.65 2.32
CA GLY A 363 2.08 -4.60 3.30
C GLY A 363 2.87 -3.99 4.45
N LYS A 364 3.13 -4.83 5.45
CA LYS A 364 3.78 -4.44 6.70
C LYS A 364 5.28 -4.14 6.56
N SER A 365 5.92 -4.60 5.49
CA SER A 365 7.34 -4.34 5.24
C SER A 365 7.63 -2.91 4.79
N TRP A 366 6.61 -2.14 4.42
CA TRP A 366 6.75 -0.76 3.94
C TRP A 366 6.44 0.25 5.06
N GLY A 367 7.17 1.37 5.08
CA GLY A 367 6.97 2.45 6.05
C GLY A 367 7.04 1.98 7.51
N GLU A 368 6.11 2.48 8.32
CA GLU A 368 6.02 2.21 9.75
C GLU A 368 5.10 1.00 10.01
N ASN A 369 5.57 -0.19 9.63
CA ASN A 369 4.79 -1.45 9.70
C ASN A 369 3.51 -1.41 8.84
N GLY A 370 3.62 -0.84 7.63
CA GLY A 370 2.53 -0.62 6.68
C GLY A 370 1.73 0.66 6.90
N TYR A 371 2.08 1.45 7.92
CA TYR A 371 1.52 2.78 8.18
C TYR A 371 2.47 3.88 7.73
N PHE A 372 1.94 5.09 7.63
CA PHE A 372 2.72 6.30 7.46
C PHE A 372 2.07 7.47 8.20
N ARG A 373 2.88 8.49 8.43
CA ARG A 373 2.43 9.77 8.96
C ARG A 373 2.64 10.84 7.91
N ILE A 374 1.65 11.71 7.73
CA ILE A 374 1.64 12.76 6.71
C ILE A 374 1.16 14.06 7.33
N LEU A 375 1.73 15.17 6.87
CA LEU A 375 1.45 16.51 7.39
C LEU A 375 -0.06 16.81 7.36
N ARG A 376 -0.59 17.26 8.51
CA ARG A 376 -2.03 17.53 8.73
C ARG A 376 -2.30 19.03 8.83
N GLY A 377 -3.46 19.46 8.33
CA GLY A 377 -3.99 20.82 8.41
C GLY A 377 -3.60 21.72 7.24
N VAL A 378 -2.95 21.16 6.23
CA VAL A 378 -2.49 21.88 5.02
C VAL A 378 -2.86 21.16 3.73
N ASN A 379 -3.71 20.12 3.81
CA ASN A 379 -4.08 19.26 2.69
C ASN A 379 -2.86 18.73 1.90
N GLU A 380 -1.82 18.31 2.63
CA GLU A 380 -0.60 17.73 2.04
C GLU A 380 -0.97 16.55 1.12
N SER A 381 -0.44 16.57 -0.11
CA SER A 381 -0.76 15.56 -1.12
C SER A 381 -2.27 15.35 -1.34
N ASP A 382 -3.09 16.40 -1.21
CA ASP A 382 -4.55 16.35 -1.36
C ASP A 382 -5.29 15.42 -0.36
N ILE A 383 -4.64 14.98 0.73
CA ILE A 383 -5.20 13.92 1.60
C ILE A 383 -6.49 14.31 2.34
N GLU A 384 -6.76 15.60 2.56
CA GLU A 384 -7.94 16.10 3.27
C GLU A 384 -9.10 16.46 2.32
N LYS A 385 -8.84 16.45 1.01
CA LYS A 385 -9.76 16.94 -0.02
C LYS A 385 -11.01 16.08 -0.22
N LEU A 386 -10.88 14.76 -0.07
CA LEU A 386 -11.98 13.85 -0.25
C LEU A 386 -11.91 12.71 0.76
N ILE A 387 -12.74 12.84 1.79
CA ILE A 387 -12.88 11.87 2.86
C ILE A 387 -14.24 11.20 2.75
N ILE A 388 -14.24 9.87 2.65
CA ILE A 388 -15.45 9.05 2.51
C ILE A 388 -15.58 8.10 3.70
N ALA A 389 -16.81 7.99 4.19
CA ALA A 389 -17.20 7.14 5.29
C ALA A 389 -18.53 6.45 5.00
N ALA A 390 -18.84 5.41 5.78
CA ALA A 390 -20.15 4.75 5.78
C ALA A 390 -20.43 4.21 7.19
N TRP A 391 -21.69 3.86 7.47
CA TRP A 391 -22.06 3.14 8.68
C TRP A 391 -22.08 1.64 8.41
N GLY A 392 -21.47 0.83 9.29
CA GLY A 392 -21.67 -0.62 9.29
C GLY A 392 -23.16 -0.96 9.41
N GLN A 393 -23.69 -1.78 8.50
CA GLN A 393 -25.11 -2.15 8.52
C GLN A 393 -25.31 -3.36 9.44
N LEU A 394 -25.91 -3.12 10.61
CA LEU A 394 -26.36 -4.20 11.50
C LEU A 394 -27.69 -4.76 11.02
N ALA A 395 -27.86 -6.07 11.10
CA ALA A 395 -29.16 -6.65 10.81
C ALA A 395 -30.13 -6.27 11.94
N ARG A 396 -31.37 -5.89 11.61
CA ARG A 396 -32.40 -5.54 12.61
C ARG A 396 -32.68 -6.61 13.69
N SER A 397 -32.31 -7.88 13.45
CA SER A 397 -32.42 -8.96 14.44
C SER A 397 -31.28 -8.96 15.45
N ASP A 398 -30.23 -8.19 15.21
CA ASP A 398 -29.00 -8.16 16.00
C ASP A 398 -28.97 -6.92 16.92
N GLN A 399 -30.11 -6.23 17.01
CA GLN A 399 -30.33 -5.02 17.83
C GLN A 399 -31.19 -5.29 19.07
N GLU A 400 -31.59 -6.54 19.35
CA GLU A 400 -32.18 -6.89 20.65
C GLU A 400 -31.07 -7.26 21.65
N PRO A 401 -31.12 -6.72 22.88
CA PRO A 401 -30.12 -6.95 23.92
C PRO A 401 -30.06 -8.38 24.44
#